data_AF-A0A7X8DKJ5-F1
#
_entry.id   AF-A0A7X8DKJ5-F1
#
_cell.length_a   1.000
_cell.length_b   1.000
_cell.length_c   1.000
_cell.angle_alpha   90.00
_cell.angle_beta   90.00
_cell.angle_gamma   90.00
#
_symmetry.space_group_name_H-M   'P 1'
#
loop_
_entity.id
_entity.type
_entity.pdbx_description
1 polymer ?
#
loop_
_entity_poly.entity_id
_entity_poly.type
_entity_poly.pdbx_seq_one_letter_code
_entity_poly.pdbx_strand_id
1 'polypeptide(L)'
;MRTTNLKLGELLLNHGRISREQLNEGLKDQSISGKRLGEVLVEKGYVTNNDIIEVLEFQLGIPHVDLNKFTINPEVVTKVPENMARRYELIAIDERENLLIVAMVDPLNIFAIDDVKIYTGYDIQPVISTKDDILQNIDRHYRKESAEKMAKEFAESYGIGDVSELEDDELIEVTLAPIVKLINSIIEQAVEMKASDIHIEPYAKDIRVRYRIDGDL
;
A
#
# COMPACT_ATOMS: atom_id res chain seq x y z
N MET A 1 -2.54 32.53 -10.34
CA MET A 1 -2.89 32.77 -8.91
C MET A 1 -1.75 32.24 -8.07
N ARG A 2 -1.26 33.00 -7.08
CA ARG A 2 -0.24 32.49 -6.15
C ARG A 2 -0.93 31.46 -5.26
N THR A 3 -0.64 30.17 -5.45
CA THR A 3 -0.98 29.13 -4.47
C THR A 3 -0.10 29.41 -3.26
N THR A 4 -0.59 30.22 -2.32
CA THR A 4 0.07 30.36 -1.02
C THR A 4 0.08 28.98 -0.40
N ASN A 5 1.27 28.41 -0.28
CA ASN A 5 1.56 27.10 0.28
C ASN A 5 1.23 27.14 1.79
N LEU A 6 -0.07 27.16 2.10
CA LEU A 6 -0.59 27.31 3.45
C LEU A 6 -0.51 25.95 4.12
N LYS A 7 0.31 25.87 5.17
CA LYS A 7 0.42 24.69 6.02
C LYS A 7 -0.92 24.43 6.70
N LEU A 8 -1.28 23.16 6.90
CA LEU A 8 -2.52 22.72 7.55
C LEU A 8 -2.86 23.52 8.83
N GLY A 9 -1.86 23.78 9.68
CA GLY A 9 -2.07 24.53 10.92
C GLY A 9 -2.60 25.95 10.73
N GLU A 10 -2.12 26.68 9.71
CA GLU A 10 -2.63 28.01 9.40
C GLU A 10 -4.04 27.95 8.79
N LEU A 11 -4.35 26.88 8.05
CA LEU A 11 -5.69 26.67 7.51
C LEU A 11 -6.73 26.48 8.61
N LEU A 12 -6.41 25.61 9.58
CA LEU A 12 -7.25 25.35 10.75
C LEU A 12 -7.43 26.60 11.62
N LEU A 13 -6.36 27.39 11.81
CA LEU A 13 -6.40 28.65 12.56
C LEU A 13 -7.32 29.67 11.88
N ASN A 14 -7.17 29.86 10.57
CA ASN A 14 -7.96 30.83 9.81
C ASN A 14 -9.46 30.49 9.76
N HIS A 15 -9.81 29.20 9.84
CA HIS A 15 -11.20 28.74 9.91
C HIS A 15 -11.74 28.66 11.35
N GLY A 16 -10.97 29.11 12.34
CA GLY A 16 -11.38 29.09 13.75
C GLY A 16 -11.55 27.69 14.32
N ARG A 17 -10.98 26.65 13.69
CA ARG A 17 -11.00 25.26 14.20
C ARG A 17 -10.02 25.07 15.33
N ILE A 18 -8.95 25.86 15.37
CA ILE A 18 -7.98 25.90 16.47
C ILE A 18 -7.61 27.33 16.84
N SER A 19 -7.16 27.55 18.07
CA SER A 19 -6.54 28.80 18.51
C SER A 19 -5.04 28.85 18.17
N ARG A 20 -4.43 30.05 18.26
CA ARG A 20 -2.98 30.20 18.05
C ARG A 20 -2.19 29.44 19.12
N GLU A 21 -2.70 29.38 20.35
CA GLU A 21 -2.12 28.62 21.45
C GLU A 21 -2.14 27.11 21.14
N GLN A 22 -3.29 26.58 20.71
CA GLN A 22 -3.44 25.17 20.32
C GLN A 22 -2.52 24.80 19.15
N LEU A 23 -2.40 25.68 18.15
CA LEU A 23 -1.47 25.48 17.03
C LEU A 23 -0.01 25.41 17.51
N ASN A 24 0.41 26.33 18.36
CA ASN A 24 1.77 26.36 18.89
C ASN A 24 2.08 25.13 19.75
N GLU A 25 1.11 24.66 20.54
CA GLU A 25 1.24 23.42 21.30
C GLU A 25 1.34 22.20 20.39
N GLY A 26 0.47 22.10 19.38
CA GLY A 26 0.52 21.02 18.39
C GLY A 26 1.85 20.95 17.65
N LEU A 27 2.42 22.09 17.24
CA LEU A 27 3.73 22.15 16.56
C LEU A 27 4.89 21.69 17.46
N LYS A 28 4.84 22.00 18.76
CA LYS A 28 5.85 21.51 19.70
C LYS A 28 5.77 19.99 19.82
N ASP A 29 4.58 19.45 20.02
CA ASP A 29 4.38 18.01 20.18
C ASP A 29 4.66 17.25 18.87
N GLN A 30 4.40 17.86 17.72
CA GLN A 30 4.80 17.35 16.41
C GLN A 30 6.32 17.13 16.34
N SER A 31 7.11 18.12 16.79
CA SER A 31 8.58 18.04 16.74
C SER A 31 9.16 16.95 17.65
N ILE A 32 8.44 16.59 18.73
CA ILE A 32 8.85 15.58 19.69
C ILE A 32 8.41 14.18 19.22
N SER A 33 7.17 14.06 18.75
CA SER A 33 6.56 12.78 18.39
C SER A 33 6.93 12.31 16.98
N GLY A 34 7.30 13.22 16.08
CA GLY A 34 7.49 12.92 14.66
C GLY A 34 6.20 12.64 13.89
N LYS A 35 5.03 12.72 14.54
CA LYS A 35 3.70 12.56 13.92
C LYS A 35 3.35 13.73 13.01
N ARG A 36 2.29 13.58 12.21
CA ARG A 36 1.76 14.72 11.44
C ARG A 36 1.02 15.69 12.37
N LEU A 37 1.06 16.99 12.05
CA LEU A 37 0.38 18.01 12.86
C LEU A 37 -1.12 17.71 13.04
N GLY A 38 -1.80 17.26 11.98
CA GLY A 38 -3.22 16.88 12.07
C GLY A 38 -3.48 15.78 13.09
N GLU A 39 -2.66 14.72 13.08
CA GLU A 39 -2.76 13.61 14.03
C GLU A 39 -2.59 14.10 15.48
N VAL A 40 -1.59 14.95 15.72
CA VAL A 40 -1.33 15.54 17.05
C VAL A 40 -2.53 16.37 17.53
N LEU A 41 -3.11 17.19 16.65
CA LEU A 41 -4.26 18.02 17.00
C LEU A 41 -5.52 17.19 17.27
N VAL A 42 -5.71 16.06 16.56
CA VAL A 42 -6.80 15.11 16.81
C VAL A 42 -6.59 14.35 18.11
N GLU A 43 -5.39 13.86 18.40
CA GLU A 43 -5.08 13.15 19.65
C GLU A 43 -5.27 14.03 20.90
N LYS A 44 -5.02 15.33 20.77
CA LYS A 44 -5.29 16.32 21.82
C LYS A 44 -6.77 16.70 21.94
N GLY A 45 -7.62 16.27 21.01
CA GLY A 45 -9.03 16.62 20.96
C GLY A 45 -9.28 18.09 20.57
N TYR A 46 -8.34 18.75 19.91
CA TYR A 46 -8.53 20.13 19.44
C TYR A 46 -9.36 20.20 18.17
N VAL A 47 -9.24 19.19 17.31
CA VAL A 47 -10.02 19.03 16.08
C VAL A 47 -10.37 17.57 15.88
N THR A 48 -11.35 17.31 15.03
CA THR A 48 -11.66 15.97 14.52
C THR A 48 -11.05 15.76 13.14
N ASN A 49 -10.96 14.50 12.68
CA ASN A 49 -10.57 14.21 11.29
C ASN A 49 -11.51 14.90 10.28
N ASN A 50 -12.81 14.99 10.60
CA ASN A 50 -13.79 15.65 9.75
C ASN A 50 -13.53 17.16 9.64
N ASP A 51 -13.14 17.83 10.73
CA ASP A 51 -12.77 19.25 10.68
C ASP A 51 -11.58 19.50 9.75
N ILE A 52 -10.60 18.59 9.76
CA ILE A 52 -9.42 18.66 8.89
C ILE A 52 -9.83 18.48 7.43
N ILE A 53 -10.61 17.44 7.13
CA ILE A 53 -11.09 17.14 5.77
C ILE A 53 -11.89 18.33 5.23
N GLU A 54 -12.83 18.84 6.03
CA GLU A 54 -13.70 19.95 5.65
C GLU A 54 -12.89 21.21 5.30
N VAL A 55 -11.88 21.55 6.10
CA VAL A 55 -11.02 22.71 5.84
C VAL A 55 -10.17 22.51 4.57
N LEU A 56 -9.63 21.32 4.35
CA LEU A 56 -8.85 21.03 3.15
C LEU A 56 -9.74 21.07 1.89
N GLU A 57 -10.96 20.54 1.97
CA GLU A 57 -11.91 20.56 0.86
C GLU A 57 -12.33 21.98 0.49
N PHE A 58 -12.79 22.79 1.47
CA PHE A 58 -13.25 24.15 1.20
C PHE A 58 -12.14 25.11 0.77
N GLN A 59 -10.97 25.03 1.41
CA GLN A 59 -9.91 26.00 1.16
C GLN A 59 -9.10 25.67 -0.10
N LEU A 60 -8.86 24.38 -0.34
CA LEU A 60 -7.96 23.94 -1.41
C LEU A 60 -8.70 23.35 -2.61
N GLY A 61 -10.02 23.13 -2.49
CA GLY A 61 -10.83 22.50 -3.53
C GLY A 61 -10.47 21.03 -3.74
N ILE A 62 -9.90 20.38 -2.72
CA ILE A 62 -9.46 18.98 -2.81
C ILE A 62 -10.61 18.08 -2.36
N PRO A 63 -11.18 17.24 -3.26
CA PRO A 63 -12.33 16.42 -2.93
C PRO A 63 -11.99 15.36 -1.87
N HIS A 64 -12.97 15.05 -1.02
CA HIS A 64 -12.92 13.86 -0.17
C HIS A 64 -13.58 12.65 -0.85
N VAL A 65 -12.97 11.48 -0.71
CA VAL A 65 -13.50 10.21 -1.23
C VAL A 65 -13.59 9.17 -0.12
N ASP A 66 -14.71 8.44 -0.09
CA ASP A 66 -14.89 7.24 0.74
C ASP A 66 -14.57 6.01 -0.14
N LEU A 67 -13.39 5.41 0.09
CA LEU A 67 -12.91 4.30 -0.73
C LEU A 67 -13.74 3.03 -0.58
N ASN A 68 -14.55 2.90 0.47
CA ASN A 68 -15.43 1.74 0.66
C ASN A 68 -16.67 1.81 -0.24
N LYS A 69 -17.01 2.98 -0.75
CA LYS A 69 -18.14 3.21 -1.67
C LYS A 69 -17.71 3.35 -3.13
N PHE A 70 -16.41 3.30 -3.39
CA PHE A 70 -15.84 3.50 -4.71
C PHE A 70 -15.28 2.19 -5.25
N THR A 71 -15.66 1.83 -6.47
CA THR A 71 -15.10 0.65 -7.15
C THR A 71 -13.79 1.06 -7.83
N ILE A 72 -12.67 0.60 -7.27
CA ILE A 72 -11.33 0.88 -7.77
C ILE A 72 -10.95 -0.18 -8.80
N ASN A 73 -10.50 0.24 -9.98
CA ASN A 73 -9.92 -0.68 -10.97
C ASN A 73 -8.54 -1.18 -10.47
N PRO A 74 -8.35 -2.49 -10.29
CA PRO A 74 -7.05 -3.05 -9.86
C PRO A 74 -5.88 -2.61 -10.74
N GLU A 75 -6.06 -2.49 -12.06
CA GLU A 75 -4.99 -2.08 -12.98
C GLU A 75 -4.47 -0.65 -12.71
N VAL A 76 -5.30 0.20 -12.12
CA VAL A 76 -4.92 1.58 -11.76
C VAL A 76 -4.11 1.58 -10.46
N VAL A 77 -4.45 0.72 -9.50
CA VAL A 77 -3.77 0.61 -8.21
C VAL A 77 -2.30 0.26 -8.41
N THR A 78 -2.04 -0.71 -9.29
CA THR A 78 -0.69 -1.28 -9.51
C THR A 78 0.26 -0.34 -10.25
N LYS A 79 -0.23 0.78 -10.79
CA LYS A 79 0.62 1.84 -11.36
C LYS A 79 1.53 2.48 -10.30
N VAL A 80 1.07 2.51 -9.05
CA VAL A 80 1.89 2.91 -7.91
C VAL A 80 2.38 1.64 -7.21
N PRO A 81 3.68 1.46 -6.97
CA PRO A 81 4.19 0.30 -6.24
C PRO A 81 3.71 0.28 -4.79
N GLU A 82 3.45 -0.92 -4.25
CA GLU A 82 2.96 -1.11 -2.88
C GLU A 82 3.85 -0.42 -1.83
N ASN A 83 5.17 -0.52 -1.98
CA ASN A 83 6.11 0.11 -1.05
C ASN A 83 5.99 1.65 -1.05
N MET A 84 5.71 2.26 -2.21
CA MET A 84 5.48 3.69 -2.34
C MET A 84 4.10 4.07 -1.77
N ALA A 85 3.07 3.31 -2.11
CA ALA A 85 1.71 3.47 -1.59
C ALA A 85 1.68 3.45 -0.05
N ARG A 86 2.35 2.46 0.56
CA ARG A 86 2.47 2.35 2.03
C ARG A 86 3.32 3.45 2.64
N ARG A 87 4.46 3.77 2.04
CA ARG A 87 5.37 4.81 2.56
C ARG A 87 4.70 6.18 2.59
N TYR A 88 3.94 6.52 1.55
CA TYR A 88 3.27 7.81 1.45
C TYR A 88 1.83 7.80 1.95
N GLU A 89 1.32 6.64 2.34
CA GLU A 89 -0.07 6.43 2.76
C GLU A 89 -1.03 7.00 1.70
N LEU A 90 -0.92 6.43 0.50
CA LEU A 90 -1.73 6.79 -0.66
C LEU A 90 -2.07 5.58 -1.51
N ILE A 91 -3.09 5.71 -2.35
CA ILE A 91 -3.48 4.69 -3.33
C ILE A 91 -4.03 5.36 -4.60
N ALA A 92 -3.65 4.86 -5.76
CA ALA A 92 -4.23 5.29 -7.04
C ALA A 92 -5.62 4.67 -7.21
N ILE A 93 -6.62 5.49 -7.55
CA ILE A 93 -8.03 5.05 -7.53
C ILE A 93 -8.73 5.13 -8.88
N ASP A 94 -8.28 6.03 -9.76
CA ASP A 94 -8.87 6.29 -11.07
C ASP A 94 -7.82 6.95 -11.97
N GLU A 95 -8.02 6.87 -13.27
CA GLU A 95 -7.16 7.52 -14.25
C GLU A 95 -7.93 8.09 -15.43
N ARG A 96 -7.46 9.20 -15.97
CA ARG A 96 -8.08 9.86 -17.14
C ARG A 96 -6.99 10.48 -18.00
N GLU A 97 -6.86 9.99 -19.24
CA GLU A 97 -5.83 10.46 -20.17
C GLU A 97 -4.42 10.39 -19.56
N ASN A 98 -3.86 11.53 -19.14
CA ASN A 98 -2.54 11.64 -18.50
C ASN A 98 -2.62 12.05 -17.02
N LEU A 99 -3.79 11.89 -16.41
CA LEU A 99 -4.07 12.28 -15.03
C LEU A 99 -4.36 11.04 -14.18
N LEU A 100 -3.61 10.87 -13.09
CA LEU A 100 -3.83 9.82 -12.11
C LEU A 100 -4.49 10.44 -10.87
N ILE A 101 -5.65 9.92 -10.50
CA ILE A 101 -6.35 10.32 -9.29
C ILE A 101 -5.82 9.47 -8.14
N VAL A 102 -5.28 10.12 -7.13
CA VAL A 102 -4.61 9.47 -6.01
C VAL A 102 -5.27 9.88 -4.71
N ALA A 103 -5.83 8.92 -3.99
CA ALA A 103 -6.31 9.13 -2.64
C ALA A 103 -5.12 9.16 -1.67
N MET A 104 -5.04 10.23 -0.88
CA MET A 104 -3.92 10.49 0.02
C MET A 104 -4.41 10.84 1.43
N VAL A 105 -3.69 10.39 2.45
CA VAL A 105 -3.92 10.88 3.83
C VAL A 105 -3.51 12.35 3.96
N ASP A 106 -2.39 12.74 3.34
CA ASP A 106 -1.89 14.11 3.34
C ASP A 106 -1.76 14.63 1.90
N PRO A 107 -2.77 15.31 1.36
CA PRO A 107 -2.72 15.86 -0.01
C PRO A 107 -1.80 17.08 -0.14
N LEU A 108 -1.24 17.59 0.97
CA LEU A 108 -0.27 18.68 0.97
C LEU A 108 1.17 18.17 0.90
N ASN A 109 1.37 16.85 0.90
CA ASN A 109 2.69 16.25 0.78
C ASN A 109 3.21 16.32 -0.67
N ILE A 110 3.80 17.47 -1.02
CA ILE A 110 4.34 17.73 -2.36
C ILE A 110 5.38 16.69 -2.77
N PHE A 111 6.21 16.20 -1.84
CA PHE A 111 7.19 15.16 -2.14
C PHE A 111 6.55 13.85 -2.56
N ALA A 112 5.46 13.43 -1.90
CA ALA A 112 4.71 12.25 -2.31
C ALA A 112 4.10 12.44 -3.71
N ILE A 113 3.52 13.60 -3.97
CA ILE A 113 2.93 13.95 -5.27
C ILE A 113 3.99 13.90 -6.37
N ASP A 114 5.14 14.56 -6.16
CA ASP A 114 6.23 14.62 -7.13
C ASP A 114 6.87 13.25 -7.36
N ASP A 115 7.09 12.45 -6.31
CA ASP A 115 7.65 11.11 -6.44
C ASP A 115 6.72 10.18 -7.23
N VAL A 116 5.41 10.20 -6.92
CA VAL A 116 4.41 9.41 -7.66
C VAL A 116 4.33 9.88 -9.11
N LYS A 117 4.34 11.20 -9.35
CA LYS A 117 4.38 11.78 -10.70
C LYS A 117 5.61 11.30 -11.48
N ILE A 118 6.80 11.37 -10.89
CA ILE A 118 8.05 10.94 -11.54
C ILE A 118 8.02 9.45 -11.84
N TYR A 119 7.53 8.64 -10.91
CA TYR A 119 7.49 7.18 -11.07
C TYR A 119 6.49 6.76 -12.15
N THR A 120 5.28 7.32 -12.11
CA THR A 120 4.17 6.89 -12.98
C THR A 120 4.18 7.59 -14.35
N GLY A 121 4.73 8.81 -14.42
CA GLY A 121 4.67 9.68 -15.61
C GLY A 121 3.38 10.49 -15.74
N TYR A 122 2.41 10.32 -14.83
CA TYR A 122 1.12 10.99 -14.86
C TYR A 122 1.18 12.32 -14.11
N ASP A 123 0.34 13.27 -14.51
CA ASP A 123 -0.06 14.35 -13.61
C ASP A 123 -0.90 13.77 -12.48
N ILE A 124 -0.73 14.28 -11.26
CA ILE A 124 -1.39 13.73 -10.07
C ILE A 124 -2.50 14.68 -9.63
N GLN A 125 -3.73 14.16 -9.56
CA GLN A 125 -4.85 14.83 -8.91
C GLN A 125 -5.05 14.20 -7.52
N PRO A 126 -4.66 14.89 -6.43
CA PRO A 126 -4.89 14.39 -5.09
C PRO A 126 -6.37 14.47 -4.73
N VAL A 127 -6.86 13.46 -4.03
CA VAL A 127 -8.11 13.46 -3.27
C VAL A 127 -7.83 13.00 -1.85
N ILE A 128 -8.65 13.43 -0.89
CA ILE A 128 -8.45 13.09 0.53
C ILE A 128 -9.23 11.83 0.86
N SER A 129 -8.59 10.91 1.57
CA SER A 129 -9.26 9.76 2.20
C SER A 129 -8.66 9.52 3.58
N THR A 130 -9.39 8.80 4.42
CA THR A 130 -8.88 8.42 5.73
C THR A 130 -7.72 7.44 5.62
N LYS A 131 -6.85 7.44 6.64
CA LYS A 131 -5.74 6.50 6.76
C LYS A 131 -6.19 5.05 6.76
N ASP A 132 -7.25 4.75 7.52
CA ASP A 132 -7.77 3.39 7.64
C ASP A 132 -8.31 2.89 6.31
N ASP A 133 -9.04 3.73 5.57
CA ASP A 133 -9.55 3.37 4.24
C ASP A 133 -8.40 3.09 3.27
N ILE A 134 -7.38 3.95 3.25
CA ILE A 134 -6.22 3.77 2.35
C ILE A 134 -5.49 2.47 2.68
N LEU A 135 -5.17 2.23 3.95
CA LEU A 135 -4.42 1.03 4.34
C LEU A 135 -5.20 -0.26 4.06
N GLN A 136 -6.50 -0.29 4.34
CA GLN A 136 -7.36 -1.45 4.02
C GLN A 136 -7.40 -1.71 2.51
N ASN A 137 -7.47 -0.67 1.69
CA ASN A 137 -7.50 -0.82 0.23
C ASN A 137 -6.14 -1.25 -0.33
N ILE A 138 -5.03 -0.76 0.23
CA ILE A 138 -3.68 -1.24 -0.10
C ILE A 138 -3.60 -2.75 0.19
N ASP A 139 -3.97 -3.17 1.40
CA ASP A 139 -3.92 -4.59 1.80
C ASP A 139 -4.77 -5.48 0.88
N ARG A 140 -5.96 -5.01 0.50
CA ARG A 140 -6.87 -5.76 -0.39
C ARG A 140 -6.33 -5.90 -1.80
N HIS A 141 -5.85 -4.81 -2.40
CA HIS A 141 -5.54 -4.80 -3.84
C HIS A 141 -4.14 -5.34 -4.16
N TYR A 142 -3.11 -4.99 -3.39
CA TYR A 142 -1.75 -5.49 -3.66
C TYR A 142 -1.57 -6.96 -3.28
N ARG A 143 -2.32 -7.46 -2.28
CA ARG A 143 -2.31 -8.90 -1.97
C ARG A 143 -2.89 -9.73 -3.11
N LYS A 144 -3.98 -9.26 -3.73
CA LYS A 144 -4.62 -9.92 -4.86
C LYS A 144 -3.69 -9.96 -6.08
N GLU A 145 -3.09 -8.83 -6.42
CA GLU A 145 -2.12 -8.74 -7.53
C GLU A 145 -0.94 -9.72 -7.33
N SER A 146 -0.36 -9.76 -6.12
CA SER A 146 0.75 -10.66 -5.81
C SER A 146 0.36 -12.14 -6.00
N ALA A 147 -0.85 -12.52 -5.56
CA ALA A 147 -1.37 -13.87 -5.75
C ALA A 147 -1.60 -14.21 -7.23
N GLU A 148 -2.22 -13.31 -7.99
CA GLU A 148 -2.44 -13.47 -9.44
C GLU A 148 -1.12 -13.59 -10.21
N LYS A 149 -0.13 -12.76 -9.87
CA LYS A 149 1.19 -12.78 -10.51
C LYS A 149 1.92 -14.10 -10.26
N MET A 150 1.91 -14.59 -9.02
CA MET A 150 2.49 -15.90 -8.68
C MET A 150 1.78 -17.04 -9.42
N ALA A 151 0.45 -17.00 -9.51
CA ALA A 151 -0.33 -17.99 -10.25
C ALA A 151 0.03 -17.98 -11.75
N LYS A 152 0.16 -16.80 -12.36
CA LYS A 152 0.53 -16.63 -13.76
C LYS A 152 1.96 -17.09 -14.07
N GLU A 153 2.94 -16.69 -13.27
CA GLU A 153 4.34 -17.13 -13.43
C GLU A 153 4.46 -18.67 -13.30
N PHE A 154 3.66 -19.28 -12.42
CA PHE A 154 3.56 -20.73 -12.30
C PHE A 154 2.88 -21.38 -13.52
N ALA A 155 1.79 -20.80 -14.03
CA ALA A 155 1.11 -21.32 -15.21
C ALA A 155 2.00 -21.26 -16.47
N GLU A 156 2.71 -20.14 -16.67
CA GLU A 156 3.65 -19.94 -17.78
C GLU A 156 4.86 -20.89 -17.72
N SER A 157 5.43 -21.09 -16.53
CA SER A 157 6.59 -21.99 -16.35
C SER A 157 6.27 -23.47 -16.56
N TYR A 158 5.00 -23.87 -16.49
CA TYR A 158 4.57 -25.27 -16.63
C TYR A 158 3.58 -25.52 -17.77
N GLY A 159 3.30 -24.52 -18.62
CA GLY A 159 2.39 -24.65 -19.76
C GLY A 159 0.94 -24.92 -19.39
N ILE A 160 0.51 -24.48 -18.20
CA ILE A 160 -0.89 -24.56 -17.75
C ILE A 160 -1.61 -23.30 -18.27
N GLY A 161 -2.83 -23.46 -18.80
CA GLY A 161 -3.61 -22.38 -19.42
C GLY A 161 -3.98 -21.23 -18.46
N ASP A 162 -4.59 -20.19 -19.03
CA ASP A 162 -4.92 -18.91 -18.41
C ASP A 162 -5.65 -19.07 -17.05
N VAL A 163 -5.11 -18.44 -16.01
CA VAL A 163 -5.57 -18.51 -14.61
C VAL A 163 -6.29 -17.22 -14.17
N SER A 164 -6.58 -16.32 -15.11
CA SER A 164 -7.16 -15.00 -14.84
C SER A 164 -8.63 -15.00 -14.40
N GLU A 165 -9.31 -16.15 -14.38
CA GLU A 165 -10.75 -16.27 -14.02
C GLU A 165 -11.02 -16.89 -12.63
N LEU A 166 -10.00 -17.14 -11.81
CA LEU A 166 -10.18 -17.85 -10.53
C LEU A 166 -10.84 -16.99 -9.45
N GLU A 167 -11.74 -17.59 -8.67
CA GLU A 167 -12.33 -16.97 -7.47
C GLU A 167 -11.31 -16.92 -6.30
N ASP A 168 -11.54 -16.09 -5.28
CA ASP A 168 -10.58 -15.88 -4.17
C ASP A 168 -10.19 -17.19 -3.44
N ASP A 169 -11.13 -18.14 -3.28
CA ASP A 169 -10.87 -19.46 -2.68
C ASP A 169 -10.04 -20.36 -3.62
N GLU A 170 -10.28 -20.29 -4.94
CA GLU A 170 -9.51 -21.01 -5.96
C GLU A 170 -8.10 -20.42 -6.12
N LEU A 171 -7.93 -19.10 -5.96
CA LEU A 171 -6.63 -18.44 -5.89
C LEU A 171 -5.81 -18.95 -4.70
N ILE A 172 -6.43 -19.16 -3.54
CA ILE A 172 -5.75 -19.76 -2.38
C ILE A 172 -5.31 -21.20 -2.71
N GLU A 173 -6.18 -22.00 -3.33
CA GLU A 173 -5.83 -23.36 -3.73
C GLU A 173 -4.72 -23.40 -4.80
N VAL A 174 -4.73 -22.45 -5.74
CA VAL A 174 -3.69 -22.26 -6.77
C VAL A 174 -2.41 -21.64 -6.20
N THR A 175 -2.44 -20.88 -5.12
CA THR A 175 -1.22 -20.46 -4.41
C THR A 175 -0.61 -21.59 -3.58
N LEU A 176 -1.44 -22.52 -3.07
CA LEU A 176 -0.97 -23.73 -2.38
C LEU A 176 -0.39 -24.76 -3.36
N ALA A 177 -0.91 -24.87 -4.58
CA ALA A 177 -0.46 -25.86 -5.56
C ALA A 177 1.06 -25.78 -5.87
N PRO A 178 1.70 -24.62 -6.10
CA PRO A 178 3.14 -24.48 -6.26
C PRO A 178 3.91 -24.89 -5.00
N ILE A 179 3.44 -24.52 -3.81
CA ILE A 179 4.06 -24.89 -2.54
C ILE A 179 4.03 -26.41 -2.37
N VAL A 180 2.87 -27.02 -2.63
CA VAL A 180 2.68 -28.48 -2.58
C VAL A 180 3.56 -29.17 -3.62
N LYS A 181 3.67 -28.66 -4.85
CA LYS A 181 4.57 -29.21 -5.88
C LYS A 181 6.05 -29.06 -5.53
N LEU A 182 6.46 -27.94 -4.94
CA LEU A 182 7.82 -27.73 -4.47
C LEU A 182 8.17 -28.75 -3.38
N ILE A 183 7.27 -28.92 -2.41
CA ILE A 183 7.42 -29.95 -1.36
C ILE A 183 7.51 -31.35 -1.98
N ASN A 184 6.61 -31.68 -2.91
CA ASN A 184 6.64 -32.98 -3.58
C ASN A 184 7.94 -33.18 -4.36
N SER A 185 8.46 -32.16 -5.04
CA SER A 185 9.74 -32.24 -5.78
C SER A 185 10.93 -32.48 -4.85
N ILE A 186 10.94 -31.83 -3.68
CA ILE A 186 11.96 -32.04 -2.64
C ILE A 186 11.89 -33.49 -2.13
N ILE A 187 10.68 -34.01 -1.90
CA ILE A 187 10.47 -35.39 -1.45
C ILE A 187 10.88 -36.40 -2.53
N GLU A 188 10.49 -36.17 -3.79
CA GLU A 188 10.86 -37.02 -4.93
C GLU A 188 12.38 -37.10 -5.10
N GLN A 189 13.07 -35.96 -5.04
CA GLN A 189 14.54 -35.93 -5.05
C GLN A 189 15.14 -36.71 -3.89
N ALA A 190 14.60 -36.57 -2.68
CA ALA A 190 15.07 -37.33 -1.52
C ALA A 190 14.90 -38.84 -1.73
N VAL A 191 13.79 -39.28 -2.33
CA VAL A 191 13.53 -40.70 -2.65
C VAL A 191 14.48 -41.19 -3.73
N GLU A 192 14.67 -40.44 -4.81
CA GLU A 192 15.57 -40.78 -5.92
C GLU A 192 17.02 -40.92 -5.44
N MET A 193 17.45 -39.98 -4.59
CA MET A 193 18.77 -39.96 -3.98
C MET A 193 18.90 -40.94 -2.79
N LYS A 194 17.82 -41.66 -2.44
CA LYS A 194 17.73 -42.54 -1.26
C LYS A 194 18.20 -41.87 0.03
N ALA A 195 17.91 -40.58 0.15
CA ALA A 195 18.27 -39.79 1.31
C ALA A 195 17.50 -40.26 2.54
N SER A 196 18.18 -40.28 3.68
CA SER A 196 17.58 -40.60 4.97
C SER A 196 16.89 -39.40 5.62
N ASP A 197 17.36 -38.19 5.33
CA ASP A 197 16.85 -36.94 5.88
C ASP A 197 16.90 -35.81 4.86
N ILE A 198 15.95 -34.90 4.98
CA ILE A 198 15.90 -33.62 4.26
C ILE A 198 16.10 -32.53 5.31
N HIS A 199 17.18 -31.76 5.19
CA HIS A 199 17.45 -30.60 6.04
C HIS A 199 17.08 -29.32 5.31
N ILE A 200 16.33 -28.44 5.97
CA ILE A 200 15.90 -27.15 5.44
C ILE A 200 16.47 -26.06 6.35
N GLU A 201 17.36 -25.23 5.81
CA GLU A 201 18.11 -24.21 6.55
C GLU A 201 17.75 -22.82 6.01
N PRO A 202 17.03 -21.99 6.80
CA PRO A 202 16.72 -20.63 6.40
C PRO A 202 17.89 -19.69 6.66
N TYR A 203 18.25 -18.89 5.65
CA TYR A 203 19.18 -17.77 5.75
C TYR A 203 18.45 -16.44 5.53
N ALA A 204 19.15 -15.32 5.74
CA ALA A 204 18.55 -13.99 5.65
C ALA A 204 18.00 -13.61 4.27
N LYS A 205 18.43 -14.29 3.19
CA LYS A 205 18.03 -14.00 1.80
C LYS A 205 17.63 -15.22 0.99
N ASP A 206 17.89 -16.44 1.48
CA ASP A 206 17.64 -17.68 0.77
C ASP A 206 17.37 -18.83 1.75
N ILE A 207 16.89 -19.95 1.21
CA ILE A 207 16.70 -21.21 1.94
C ILE A 207 17.55 -22.26 1.25
N ARG A 208 18.29 -23.03 2.05
CA ARG A 208 19.09 -24.16 1.56
C ARG A 208 18.42 -25.48 1.94
N VAL A 209 18.26 -26.36 0.95
CA VAL A 209 17.79 -27.74 1.16
C VAL A 209 18.96 -28.69 0.96
N ARG A 210 19.23 -29.56 1.93
CA ARG A 210 20.30 -30.58 1.90
C ARG A 210 19.72 -31.96 2.13
N TYR A 211 20.27 -32.96 1.44
CA TYR A 211 19.84 -34.35 1.52
C TYR A 211 20.94 -35.20 2.16
N ARG A 212 20.61 -35.97 3.21
CA ARG A 212 21.58 -36.87 3.85
C ARG A 212 21.62 -38.22 3.16
N ILE A 213 22.72 -38.53 2.49
CA ILE A 213 22.92 -39.80 1.75
C ILE A 213 23.98 -40.62 2.46
N ASP A 214 23.69 -41.89 2.75
CA ASP A 214 24.64 -42.84 3.37
C ASP A 214 25.32 -42.35 4.66
N GLY A 215 24.68 -41.43 5.39
CA GLY A 215 25.17 -40.89 6.67
C GLY A 215 25.85 -39.52 6.57
N ASP A 216 26.16 -39.04 5.36
CA ASP A 216 26.81 -37.74 5.11
C ASP A 216 25.85 -36.70 4.53
N LEU A 217 26.11 -35.41 4.81
CA LEU A 217 25.20 -34.28 4.60
C LEU A 217 25.84 -33.12 3.84
#